data_AF-Q2IFE3-F1
#
_entry.id   AF-Q2IFE3-F1
#
_cell.length_a   1.000
_cell.length_b   1.000
_cell.length_c   1.000
_cell.angle_alpha   90.00
_cell.angle_beta   90.00
_cell.angle_gamma   90.00
#
_symmetry.space_group_name_H-M   'P 1'
#
loop_
_entity.id
_entity.type
_entity.pdbx_description
1 polymer ?
#
loop_
_entity_poly.entity_id
_entity_poly.type
_entity_poly.pdbx_seq_one_letter_code
_entity_poly.pdbx_strand_id
1 'polypeptide(L)'
;MSETVLEGLLFDGRSAAATPVRIAIAGGVLTITTPDGALLSEHGLARLTVTEAFATAPRQIGLPGGGVVEVPDGAALAAALSAAGRRPGLVDWLEARWRTALAAVVVCVAVIVAAYLYGLPAAAGWIARTLPASAERRLGDGVLELLDGHVLRPTALSEEEQRAAQERIDEAARLGAPAVKYRLLFRSAGFGPSMNAFALPGGTVVVLDGLVRGTASDDRLVAIVGHELGHVARRHSAQALLKSAGVGAAASLLWGDFSGQAAAIPAALAMFDYSRDAEREADEDAVRFLRAAGRSALPMAEALCLLQCVEREASLGAMPRLLSTHPKLAERIQHVRELRGVDPSYRCPEPAPAGSPCGPDEDDGDDEPGTCGAGEAPRPSGD
;
A
#
# COMPACT_ATOMS: atom_id res chain seq x y z
N MET A 1 -46.25 21.74 42.42
CA MET A 1 -45.48 21.26 41.26
C MET A 1 -45.48 22.40 40.27
N SER A 2 -44.31 22.98 39.95
CA SER A 2 -44.26 24.13 39.05
C SER A 2 -44.57 23.70 37.63
N GLU A 3 -45.66 24.22 37.08
CA GLU A 3 -46.04 24.04 35.68
C GLU A 3 -45.12 24.89 34.82
N THR A 4 -44.22 24.26 34.05
CA THR A 4 -43.36 24.99 33.10
C THR A 4 -44.16 25.25 31.84
N VAL A 5 -44.52 26.51 31.62
CA VAL A 5 -45.20 26.97 30.41
C VAL A 5 -44.15 27.53 29.45
N LEU A 6 -44.12 27.01 28.22
CA LEU A 6 -43.20 27.40 27.15
C LEU A 6 -44.00 27.98 25.98
N GLU A 7 -43.44 28.97 25.30
CA GLU A 7 -44.03 29.50 24.05
C GLU A 7 -43.50 28.71 22.86
N GLY A 8 -44.36 28.50 21.86
CA GLY A 8 -44.02 27.80 20.63
C GLY A 8 -44.92 28.15 19.46
N LEU A 9 -44.61 27.57 18.31
CA LEU A 9 -45.36 27.71 17.06
C LEU A 9 -45.91 26.34 16.66
N LEU A 10 -47.24 26.23 16.54
CA LEU A 10 -47.92 25.04 16.06
C LEU A 10 -48.09 25.11 14.54
N PHE A 11 -47.65 24.06 13.86
CA PHE A 11 -47.93 23.75 12.47
C PHE A 11 -48.86 22.53 12.43
N ASP A 12 -50.02 22.66 11.80
CA ASP A 12 -51.08 21.65 11.81
C ASP A 12 -50.86 20.48 10.84
N GLY A 13 -49.79 20.52 10.04
CA GLY A 13 -49.46 19.53 9.01
C GLY A 13 -50.39 19.56 7.79
N ARG A 14 -51.33 20.51 7.73
CA ARG A 14 -52.29 20.71 6.63
C ARG A 14 -52.06 22.02 5.90
N SER A 15 -51.48 23.02 6.58
CA SER A 15 -51.10 24.31 6.05
C SER A 15 -49.72 24.74 6.57
N ALA A 16 -49.04 25.63 5.85
CA ALA A 16 -47.77 26.20 6.29
C ALA A 16 -47.93 27.35 7.31
N ALA A 17 -49.15 27.57 7.82
CA ALA A 17 -49.44 28.67 8.73
C ALA A 17 -48.96 28.32 10.16
N ALA A 18 -48.08 29.14 10.71
CA ALA A 18 -47.63 29.03 12.08
C ALA A 18 -48.63 29.69 13.04
N THR A 19 -49.15 28.94 14.01
CA THR A 19 -50.05 29.48 15.04
C THR A 19 -49.28 29.58 16.36
N PRO A 20 -49.18 30.77 16.99
CA PRO A 20 -48.58 30.90 18.31
C PRO A 20 -49.36 30.09 19.36
N VAL A 21 -48.66 29.28 20.13
CA VAL A 21 -49.24 28.43 21.17
C VAL A 21 -48.40 28.47 22.44
N ARG A 22 -49.04 28.15 23.57
CA ARG A 22 -48.38 27.85 24.83
C ARG A 22 -48.43 26.36 25.10
N ILE A 23 -47.33 25.85 25.64
CA ILE A 23 -47.12 24.43 25.88
C ILE A 23 -46.84 24.25 27.37
N ALA A 24 -47.62 23.40 28.02
CA ALA A 24 -47.38 22.99 29.40
C ALA A 24 -47.10 21.49 29.45
N ILE A 25 -46.11 21.08 30.24
CA ILE A 25 -45.80 19.67 30.49
C ILE A 25 -46.02 19.38 31.97
N ALA A 26 -47.05 18.59 32.27
CA ALA A 26 -47.40 18.21 33.64
C ALA A 26 -47.90 16.76 33.66
N GLY A 27 -47.53 15.99 34.70
CA GLY A 27 -48.09 14.66 34.94
C GLY A 27 -47.90 13.62 33.81
N GLY A 28 -46.90 13.79 32.93
CA GLY A 28 -46.68 12.88 31.80
C GLY A 28 -47.44 13.26 30.51
N VAL A 29 -48.06 14.44 30.50
CA VAL A 29 -48.92 14.94 29.43
C VAL A 29 -48.40 16.30 28.93
N LEU A 30 -48.45 16.48 27.61
CA LEU A 30 -48.22 17.74 26.91
C LEU A 30 -49.57 18.38 26.59
N THR A 31 -49.79 19.59 27.09
CA THR A 31 -50.99 20.38 26.86
C THR A 31 -50.64 21.57 25.98
N ILE A 32 -51.37 21.76 24.87
CA ILE A 32 -51.19 22.87 23.93
C ILE A 32 -52.40 23.80 24.06
N THR A 33 -52.15 25.06 24.39
CA THR A 33 -53.16 26.10 24.55
C THR A 33 -52.91 27.29 23.64
N THR A 34 -53.95 28.03 23.30
CA THR A 34 -53.81 29.34 22.63
C THR A 34 -53.22 30.37 23.61
N PRO A 35 -52.70 31.52 23.10
CA PRO A 35 -52.26 32.62 23.96
C PRO A 35 -53.37 33.14 24.90
N ASP A 36 -54.63 32.95 24.51
CA ASP A 36 -55.83 33.32 25.28
C ASP A 36 -56.28 32.22 26.27
N GLY A 37 -55.57 31.09 26.34
CA GLY A 37 -55.81 30.01 27.29
C GLY A 37 -56.83 28.95 26.85
N ALA A 38 -57.29 28.96 25.59
CA ALA A 38 -58.15 27.91 25.07
C ALA A 38 -57.34 26.63 24.80
N LEU A 39 -57.83 25.48 25.26
CA LEU A 39 -57.20 24.18 25.03
C LEU A 39 -57.34 23.77 23.56
N LEU A 40 -56.22 23.54 22.88
CA LEU A 40 -56.18 23.06 21.50
C LEU A 40 -56.07 21.54 21.44
N SER A 41 -55.10 20.97 22.15
CA SER A 41 -54.91 19.52 22.20
C SER A 41 -54.10 19.06 23.41
N GLU A 42 -54.25 17.78 23.72
CA GLU A 42 -53.57 17.12 24.84
C GLU A 42 -52.99 15.79 24.35
N HIS A 43 -51.71 15.56 24.63
CA HIS A 43 -50.98 14.39 24.15
C HIS A 43 -50.09 13.79 25.24
N GLY A 44 -50.21 12.47 25.47
CA GLY A 44 -49.29 11.77 26.37
C GLY A 44 -47.85 11.79 25.84
N LEU A 45 -46.87 12.07 26.70
CA LEU A 45 -45.45 12.19 26.32
C LEU A 45 -44.89 10.94 25.62
N ALA A 46 -45.46 9.76 25.86
CA ALA A 46 -45.06 8.51 25.22
C ALA A 46 -45.36 8.46 23.71
N ARG A 47 -46.29 9.29 23.22
CA ARG A 47 -46.74 9.31 21.81
C ARG A 47 -46.13 10.44 20.99
N LEU A 48 -45.21 11.21 21.58
CA LEU A 48 -44.56 12.35 20.93
C LEU A 48 -43.21 11.95 20.37
N THR A 49 -42.90 12.46 19.18
CA THR A 49 -41.55 12.38 18.58
C THR A 49 -40.86 13.72 18.75
N VAL A 50 -39.96 13.84 19.71
CA VAL A 50 -39.20 15.07 19.93
C VAL A 50 -37.89 14.98 19.14
N THR A 51 -37.61 15.96 18.29
CA THR A 51 -36.36 16.01 17.50
C THR A 51 -35.14 16.27 18.38
N GLU A 52 -33.96 15.87 17.90
CA GLU A 52 -32.68 15.97 18.60
C GLU A 52 -32.36 17.42 18.99
N ALA A 53 -31.64 17.59 20.11
CA ALA A 53 -31.35 18.90 20.66
C ALA A 53 -30.09 19.50 20.02
N PHE A 54 -30.26 20.37 19.02
CA PHE A 54 -29.16 21.19 18.51
C PHE A 54 -29.00 22.47 19.33
N ALA A 55 -27.76 22.89 19.61
CA ALA A 55 -27.47 23.98 20.54
C ALA A 55 -28.03 25.36 20.14
N THR A 56 -28.39 25.56 18.87
CA THR A 56 -28.82 26.85 18.32
C THR A 56 -30.09 26.77 17.47
N ALA A 57 -30.69 25.59 17.33
CA ALA A 57 -31.90 25.41 16.52
C ALA A 57 -33.13 25.21 17.42
N PRO A 58 -34.30 25.75 17.04
CA PRO A 58 -35.54 25.50 17.74
C PRO A 58 -35.87 24.00 17.70
N ARG A 59 -36.32 23.45 18.84
CA ARG A 59 -36.69 22.02 18.91
C ARG A 59 -38.09 21.81 18.37
N GLN A 60 -38.30 20.68 17.71
CA GLN A 60 -39.60 20.31 17.15
C GLN A 60 -40.19 19.12 17.90
N ILE A 61 -41.48 19.20 18.21
CA ILE A 61 -42.26 18.13 18.80
C ILE A 61 -43.29 17.68 17.76
N GLY A 62 -43.11 16.49 17.21
CA GLY A 62 -44.10 15.86 16.35
C GLY A 62 -45.29 15.33 17.17
N LEU A 63 -46.49 15.71 16.73
CA LEU A 63 -47.76 15.32 17.33
C LEU A 63 -48.36 14.11 16.59
N PRO A 64 -49.10 13.23 17.29
CA PRO A 64 -49.84 12.15 16.65
C PRO A 64 -50.94 12.74 15.77
N GLY A 65 -50.77 12.66 14.45
CA GLY A 65 -51.65 13.30 13.46
C GLY A 65 -50.91 14.15 12.42
N GLY A 66 -49.58 14.30 12.53
CA GLY A 66 -48.75 14.95 11.51
C GLY A 66 -48.47 16.44 11.76
N GLY A 67 -49.00 17.01 12.85
CA GLY A 67 -48.66 18.37 13.28
C GLY A 67 -47.30 18.43 13.98
N VAL A 68 -46.68 19.60 13.96
CA VAL A 68 -45.37 19.86 14.58
C VAL A 68 -45.46 21.11 15.44
N VAL A 69 -44.93 21.05 16.66
CA VAL A 69 -44.77 22.23 17.51
C VAL A 69 -43.29 22.60 17.60
N GLU A 70 -42.96 23.81 17.17
CA GLU A 70 -41.62 24.35 17.24
C GLU A 70 -41.46 25.20 18.52
N VAL A 71 -40.45 24.88 19.33
CA VAL A 71 -40.14 25.54 20.59
C VAL A 71 -38.79 26.25 20.47
N PRO A 72 -38.75 27.59 20.49
CA PRO A 72 -37.52 28.36 20.37
C PRO A 72 -36.51 28.07 21.50
N ASP A 73 -37.00 27.92 22.73
CA ASP A 73 -36.17 27.62 23.89
C ASP A 73 -35.99 26.10 24.09
N GLY A 74 -35.03 25.54 23.36
CA GLY A 74 -34.70 24.12 23.44
C GLY A 74 -34.18 23.67 24.81
N ALA A 75 -33.56 24.57 25.59
CA ALA A 75 -33.01 24.26 26.91
C ALA A 75 -34.13 24.15 27.96
N ALA A 76 -35.08 25.08 27.96
CA ALA A 76 -36.25 25.04 28.83
C ALA A 76 -37.16 23.84 28.50
N LEU A 77 -37.30 23.50 27.22
CA LEU A 77 -38.01 22.27 26.80
C LEU A 77 -37.31 21.00 27.29
N ALA A 78 -35.98 20.91 27.17
CA ALA A 78 -35.22 19.77 27.67
C ALA A 78 -35.35 19.61 29.20
N ALA A 79 -35.33 20.71 29.96
CA ALA A 79 -35.55 20.70 31.40
C ALA A 79 -36.97 20.23 31.77
N ALA A 80 -38.00 20.71 31.06
CA ALA A 80 -39.39 20.30 31.28
C ALA A 80 -39.62 18.81 30.95
N LEU A 81 -39.03 18.31 29.86
CA LEU A 81 -39.09 16.89 29.48
C LEU A 81 -38.36 15.99 30.49
N SER A 82 -37.19 16.43 30.98
CA SER A 82 -36.43 15.72 32.01
C SER A 82 -37.18 15.66 33.35
N ALA A 83 -37.77 16.78 33.77
CA ALA A 83 -38.63 16.86 34.96
C ALA A 83 -39.87 15.95 34.86
N ALA A 84 -40.38 15.75 33.63
CA ALA A 84 -41.46 14.83 33.34
C ALA A 84 -41.03 13.35 33.17
N GLY A 85 -39.76 13.03 33.46
CA GLY A 85 -39.24 11.66 33.49
C GLY A 85 -38.70 11.12 32.16
N ARG A 86 -38.61 11.95 31.11
CA ARG A 86 -37.99 11.55 29.84
C ARG A 86 -36.47 11.61 29.96
N ARG A 87 -35.79 10.46 29.86
CA ARG A 87 -34.32 10.40 29.85
C ARG A 87 -33.79 10.65 28.43
N PRO A 88 -32.68 11.40 28.26
CA PRO A 88 -32.03 11.55 26.95
C PRO A 88 -31.58 10.18 26.42
N GLY A 89 -31.59 10.02 25.10
CA GLY A 89 -31.10 8.81 24.44
C GLY A 89 -29.59 8.63 24.65
N LEU A 90 -29.10 7.42 24.36
CA LEU A 90 -27.65 7.13 24.39
C LEU A 90 -26.87 8.08 23.45
N VAL A 91 -27.45 8.39 22.29
CA VAL A 91 -26.87 9.28 21.29
C VAL A 91 -26.84 10.73 21.79
N ASP A 92 -27.95 11.25 22.34
CA ASP A 92 -28.01 12.59 22.95
C ASP A 92 -26.95 12.79 24.04
N TRP A 93 -26.70 11.76 24.86
CA TRP A 93 -25.68 11.81 25.90
C TRP A 93 -24.24 11.78 25.34
N LEU A 94 -24.02 11.04 24.26
CA LEU A 94 -22.73 10.96 23.55
C LEU A 94 -22.41 12.26 22.79
N GLU A 95 -23.42 12.96 22.26
CA GLU A 95 -23.26 14.22 21.53
C GLU A 95 -23.09 15.42 22.47
N ALA A 96 -23.73 15.42 23.63
CA ALA A 96 -23.63 16.49 24.62
C ALA A 96 -22.20 16.69 25.19
N ARG A 97 -21.29 15.74 24.96
CA ARG A 97 -19.91 15.78 25.46
C ARG A 97 -18.94 15.77 24.28
N TRP A 98 -18.37 16.92 23.95
CA TRP A 98 -17.36 17.03 22.88
C TRP A 98 -16.18 16.05 23.04
N ARG A 99 -15.86 15.64 24.27
CA ARG A 99 -14.81 14.64 24.57
C ARG A 99 -15.18 13.23 24.08
N THR A 100 -16.45 12.82 24.17
CA THR A 100 -16.90 11.51 23.67
C THR A 100 -16.99 11.51 22.14
N ALA A 101 -17.41 12.62 21.53
CA ALA A 101 -17.33 12.80 20.09
C ALA A 101 -15.87 12.72 19.60
N LEU A 102 -14.93 13.42 20.26
CA LEU A 102 -13.50 13.34 19.93
C LEU A 102 -12.96 11.91 20.11
N ALA A 103 -13.31 11.22 21.20
CA ALA A 103 -12.89 9.84 21.42
C ALA A 103 -13.44 8.90 20.33
N ALA A 104 -14.69 9.07 19.91
CA ALA A 104 -15.28 8.30 18.82
C ALA A 104 -14.54 8.55 17.49
N VAL A 105 -14.18 9.79 17.18
CA VAL A 105 -13.36 10.11 16.00
C VAL A 105 -11.99 9.43 16.09
N VAL A 106 -11.31 9.50 17.23
CA VAL A 106 -10.00 8.84 17.44
C VAL A 106 -10.13 7.33 17.25
N VAL A 107 -11.18 6.71 17.80
CA VAL A 107 -11.44 5.27 17.62
C VAL A 107 -11.73 4.94 16.15
N CYS A 108 -12.56 5.72 15.46
CA CYS A 108 -12.82 5.55 14.03
C CYS A 108 -11.53 5.64 13.21
N VAL A 109 -10.70 6.65 13.46
CA VAL A 109 -9.39 6.79 12.80
C VAL A 109 -8.49 5.60 13.12
N ALA A 110 -8.42 5.17 14.38
CA ALA A 110 -7.62 4.01 14.78
C ALA A 110 -8.10 2.72 14.09
N VAL A 111 -9.41 2.52 13.95
CA VAL A 111 -9.99 1.38 13.22
C VAL A 111 -9.66 1.44 11.74
N ILE A 112 -9.78 2.61 11.09
CA ILE A 112 -9.41 2.78 9.69
C ILE A 112 -7.91 2.51 9.48
N VAL A 113 -7.06 3.06 10.35
CA VAL A 113 -5.62 2.83 10.30
C VAL A 113 -5.30 1.35 10.52
N ALA A 114 -5.94 0.68 11.48
CA ALA A 114 -5.74 -0.74 11.70
C ALA A 114 -6.23 -1.60 10.51
N ALA A 115 -7.37 -1.26 9.92
CA ALA A 115 -7.87 -1.94 8.73
C ALA A 115 -6.92 -1.77 7.53
N TYR A 116 -6.33 -0.59 7.35
CA TYR A 116 -5.35 -0.32 6.30
C TYR A 116 -4.01 -1.03 6.56
N LEU A 117 -3.49 -0.97 7.78
CA LEU A 117 -2.17 -1.52 8.11
C LEU A 117 -2.16 -3.04 8.29
N TYR A 118 -3.25 -3.65 8.76
CA TYR A 118 -3.31 -5.08 9.06
C TYR A 118 -4.36 -5.82 8.23
N GLY A 119 -5.55 -5.24 8.05
CA GLY A 119 -6.64 -5.87 7.31
C GLY A 119 -6.30 -6.04 5.82
N LEU A 120 -5.81 -4.99 5.18
CA LEU A 120 -5.51 -4.99 3.75
C LEU A 120 -4.35 -5.94 3.40
N PRO A 121 -3.20 -5.98 4.13
CA PRO A 121 -2.16 -6.98 3.89
C PRO A 121 -2.64 -8.42 4.13
N ALA A 122 -3.43 -8.66 5.17
CA ALA A 122 -3.96 -9.99 5.45
C ALA A 122 -4.90 -10.47 4.33
N ALA A 123 -5.79 -9.59 3.85
CA ALA A 123 -6.68 -9.88 2.74
C ALA A 123 -5.89 -10.12 1.43
N ALA A 124 -4.92 -9.26 1.11
CA ALA A 124 -4.07 -9.42 -0.07
C ALA A 124 -3.30 -10.75 -0.04
N GLY A 125 -2.71 -11.11 1.11
CA GLY A 125 -2.01 -12.39 1.30
C GLY A 125 -2.93 -13.61 1.20
N TRP A 126 -4.18 -13.51 1.66
CA TRP A 126 -5.17 -14.56 1.48
C TRP A 126 -5.60 -14.70 0.01
N ILE A 127 -5.98 -13.59 -0.64
CA ILE A 127 -6.37 -13.58 -2.06
C ILE A 127 -5.24 -14.13 -2.92
N ALA A 128 -4.02 -13.61 -2.75
CA ALA A 128 -2.85 -14.07 -3.51
C ALA A 128 -2.67 -15.58 -3.40
N ARG A 129 -2.75 -16.17 -2.21
CA ARG A 129 -2.58 -17.63 -2.03
C ARG A 129 -3.71 -18.46 -2.63
N THR A 130 -4.93 -17.94 -2.65
CA THR A 130 -6.11 -18.63 -3.23
C THR A 130 -6.26 -18.42 -4.74
N LEU A 131 -5.55 -17.46 -5.31
CA LEU A 131 -5.70 -17.10 -6.72
C LEU A 131 -5.25 -18.27 -7.62
N PRO A 132 -6.05 -18.69 -8.61
CA PRO A 132 -5.65 -19.72 -9.57
C PRO A 132 -4.42 -19.29 -10.37
N ALA A 133 -3.54 -20.25 -10.71
CA ALA A 133 -2.31 -19.97 -11.45
C ALA A 133 -2.57 -19.32 -12.82
N SER A 134 -3.72 -19.58 -13.46
CA SER A 134 -4.11 -18.93 -14.71
C SER A 134 -4.42 -17.44 -14.54
N ALA A 135 -5.12 -17.06 -13.46
CA ALA A 135 -5.41 -15.66 -13.16
C ALA A 135 -4.12 -14.92 -12.79
N GLU A 136 -3.26 -15.53 -11.97
CA GLU A 136 -1.98 -14.92 -11.62
C GLU A 136 -1.07 -14.70 -12.83
N ARG A 137 -1.04 -15.64 -13.78
CA ARG A 137 -0.30 -15.43 -15.05
C ARG A 137 -0.85 -14.26 -15.87
N ARG A 138 -2.17 -14.08 -15.94
CA ARG A 138 -2.78 -12.92 -16.61
C ARG A 138 -2.40 -11.60 -15.96
N LEU A 139 -2.36 -11.55 -14.61
CA LEU A 139 -1.82 -10.38 -13.90
C LEU A 139 -0.37 -10.11 -14.31
N GLY A 140 0.47 -11.16 -14.35
CA GLY A 140 1.86 -11.03 -14.76
C GLY A 140 2.02 -10.54 -16.19
N ASP A 141 1.25 -11.09 -17.13
CA ASP A 141 1.30 -10.69 -18.54
C ASP A 141 0.84 -9.24 -18.71
N GLY A 142 -0.22 -8.80 -17.99
CA GLY A 142 -0.67 -7.41 -18.02
C GLY A 142 0.32 -6.42 -17.41
N VAL A 143 1.02 -6.80 -16.33
CA VAL A 143 2.12 -5.99 -15.77
C VAL A 143 3.29 -5.93 -16.74
N LEU A 144 3.66 -7.05 -17.36
CA LEU A 144 4.74 -7.09 -18.34
C LEU A 144 4.45 -6.18 -19.54
N GLU A 145 3.21 -6.19 -20.06
CA GLU A 145 2.79 -5.31 -21.15
C GLU A 145 2.89 -3.83 -20.76
N LEU A 146 2.47 -3.47 -19.55
CA LEU A 146 2.62 -2.11 -19.03
C LEU A 146 4.09 -1.69 -18.94
N LEU A 147 4.97 -2.59 -18.50
CA LEU A 147 6.40 -2.34 -18.38
C LEU A 147 7.10 -2.26 -19.74
N ASP A 148 6.83 -3.19 -20.66
CA ASP A 148 7.35 -3.16 -22.04
C ASP A 148 6.90 -1.89 -22.79
N GLY A 149 5.74 -1.33 -22.46
CA GLY A 149 5.24 -0.08 -23.05
C GLY A 149 5.92 1.21 -22.54
N HIS A 150 6.51 1.20 -21.34
CA HIS A 150 6.95 2.44 -20.67
C HIS A 150 8.38 2.42 -20.12
N VAL A 151 8.89 1.25 -19.75
CA VAL A 151 10.07 1.08 -18.89
C VAL A 151 11.11 0.17 -19.53
N LEU A 152 10.68 -0.98 -20.03
CA LEU A 152 11.54 -2.02 -20.57
C LEU A 152 11.71 -1.85 -22.08
N ARG A 153 12.81 -2.38 -22.59
CA ARG A 153 13.11 -2.48 -24.01
C ARG A 153 13.50 -3.92 -24.36
N PRO A 154 13.47 -4.28 -25.65
CA PRO A 154 14.04 -5.55 -26.10
C PRO A 154 15.48 -5.71 -25.60
N THR A 155 15.85 -6.94 -25.26
CA THR A 155 17.21 -7.26 -24.81
C THR A 155 18.24 -6.94 -25.89
N ALA A 156 19.38 -6.42 -25.46
CA ALA A 156 20.56 -6.20 -26.28
C ALA A 156 21.60 -7.33 -26.12
N LEU A 157 21.26 -8.41 -25.40
CA LEU A 157 22.10 -9.60 -25.28
C LEU A 157 22.04 -10.42 -26.56
N SER A 158 23.19 -10.96 -26.96
CA SER A 158 23.29 -11.98 -28.00
C SER A 158 22.52 -13.25 -27.59
N GLU A 159 22.13 -14.06 -28.57
CA GLU A 159 21.48 -15.35 -28.30
C GLU A 159 22.37 -16.29 -27.49
N GLU A 160 23.69 -16.16 -27.62
CA GLU A 160 24.67 -16.94 -26.86
C GLU A 160 24.70 -16.52 -25.39
N GLU A 161 24.76 -15.21 -25.10
CA GLU A 161 24.67 -14.69 -23.73
C GLU A 161 23.36 -15.14 -23.05
N GLN A 162 22.23 -15.04 -23.76
CA GLN A 162 20.93 -15.46 -23.24
C GLN A 162 20.88 -16.96 -22.94
N ARG A 163 21.38 -17.80 -23.87
CA ARG A 163 21.41 -19.25 -23.69
C ARG A 163 22.31 -19.66 -22.54
N ALA A 164 23.52 -19.10 -22.44
CA ALA A 164 24.44 -19.39 -21.35
C ALA A 164 23.86 -19.03 -19.98
N ALA A 165 23.22 -17.86 -19.87
CA ALA A 165 22.53 -17.44 -18.65
C ALA A 165 21.36 -18.37 -18.30
N GLN A 166 20.51 -18.66 -19.29
CA GLN A 166 19.36 -19.56 -19.15
C GLN A 166 19.78 -20.95 -18.67
N GLU A 167 20.77 -21.57 -19.32
CA GLU A 167 21.25 -22.91 -18.99
C GLU A 167 21.79 -22.99 -17.56
N ARG A 168 22.57 -21.98 -17.14
CA ARG A 168 23.13 -21.91 -15.79
C ARG A 168 22.04 -21.80 -14.72
N ILE A 169 21.03 -20.97 -14.97
CA ILE A 169 19.91 -20.80 -14.05
C ILE A 169 19.06 -22.07 -14.00
N ASP A 170 18.74 -22.65 -15.16
CA ASP A 170 17.92 -23.86 -15.25
C ASP A 170 18.60 -25.06 -14.59
N GLU A 171 19.91 -25.21 -14.74
CA GLU A 171 20.68 -26.22 -14.02
C GLU A 171 20.53 -26.07 -12.51
N ALA A 172 20.75 -24.87 -11.97
CA ALA A 172 20.61 -24.61 -10.55
C ALA A 172 19.17 -24.80 -10.08
N ALA A 173 18.18 -24.35 -10.84
CA ALA A 173 16.77 -24.43 -10.46
C ALA A 173 16.19 -25.84 -10.49
N ARG A 174 16.64 -26.70 -11.41
CA ARG A 174 16.28 -28.13 -11.41
C ARG A 174 16.64 -28.82 -10.09
N LEU A 175 17.74 -28.42 -9.46
CA LEU A 175 18.22 -29.02 -8.22
C LEU A 175 17.74 -28.25 -6.97
N GLY A 176 17.78 -26.92 -7.04
CA GLY A 176 17.54 -26.03 -5.90
C GLY A 176 16.08 -25.63 -5.67
N ALA A 177 15.25 -25.63 -6.72
CA ALA A 177 13.84 -25.25 -6.65
C ALA A 177 12.93 -26.04 -7.63
N PRO A 178 12.97 -27.39 -7.64
CA PRO A 178 12.26 -28.20 -8.63
C PRO A 178 10.73 -28.01 -8.63
N ALA A 179 10.15 -27.54 -7.52
CA ALA A 179 8.71 -27.30 -7.40
C ALA A 179 8.28 -25.93 -7.96
N VAL A 180 9.22 -25.00 -8.16
CA VAL A 180 8.92 -23.63 -8.59
C VAL A 180 8.85 -23.60 -10.11
N LYS A 181 7.69 -23.24 -10.65
CA LYS A 181 7.51 -23.04 -12.10
C LYS A 181 7.79 -21.58 -12.43
N TYR A 182 8.72 -21.34 -13.34
CA TYR A 182 9.07 -19.99 -13.77
C TYR A 182 9.27 -19.91 -15.28
N ARG A 183 9.25 -18.69 -15.80
CA ARG A 183 9.60 -18.31 -17.18
C ARG A 183 10.61 -17.18 -17.11
N LEU A 184 11.82 -17.39 -17.61
CA LEU A 184 12.82 -16.32 -17.71
C LEU A 184 12.58 -15.47 -18.95
N LEU A 185 12.73 -14.16 -18.81
CA LEU A 185 12.73 -13.20 -19.91
C LEU A 185 13.89 -12.23 -19.74
N PHE A 186 14.66 -12.03 -20.82
CA PHE A 186 15.72 -11.02 -20.86
C PHE A 186 15.18 -9.70 -21.40
N ARG A 187 15.55 -8.59 -20.78
CA ARG A 187 15.13 -7.23 -21.15
C ARG A 187 16.23 -6.21 -20.92
N SER A 188 16.23 -5.15 -21.70
CA SER A 188 17.04 -3.96 -21.41
C SER A 188 16.22 -2.93 -20.64
N ALA A 189 16.86 -2.13 -19.78
CA ALA A 189 16.18 -1.02 -19.13
C ALA A 189 16.22 0.23 -20.02
N GLY A 190 15.11 0.96 -20.13
CA GLY A 190 15.00 2.14 -20.99
C GLY A 190 15.88 3.33 -20.55
N PHE A 191 16.45 3.29 -19.35
CA PHE A 191 17.18 4.36 -18.67
C PHE A 191 18.66 4.03 -18.40
N GLY A 192 19.22 3.03 -19.08
CA GLY A 192 20.65 2.68 -19.00
C GLY A 192 20.91 1.25 -18.50
N PRO A 193 22.17 0.80 -18.48
CA PRO A 193 22.51 -0.53 -17.97
C PRO A 193 22.10 -0.64 -16.50
N SER A 194 21.24 -1.62 -16.21
CA SER A 194 20.67 -1.86 -14.89
C SER A 194 21.07 -3.26 -14.42
N MET A 195 21.70 -3.34 -13.25
CA MET A 195 22.01 -4.59 -12.56
C MET A 195 20.82 -5.04 -11.71
N ASN A 196 19.73 -5.47 -12.36
CA ASN A 196 18.52 -5.88 -11.65
C ASN A 196 17.85 -7.11 -12.30
N ALA A 197 17.05 -7.80 -11.51
CA ALA A 197 16.06 -8.79 -11.93
C ALA A 197 14.82 -8.65 -11.05
N PHE A 198 13.66 -9.10 -11.53
CA PHE A 198 12.44 -9.06 -10.73
C PHE A 198 11.44 -10.14 -11.14
N ALA A 199 10.75 -10.70 -10.16
CA ALA A 199 9.65 -11.63 -10.34
C ALA A 199 8.30 -10.92 -10.53
N LEU A 200 7.59 -11.28 -11.60
CA LEU A 200 6.20 -10.91 -11.86
C LEU A 200 5.22 -11.98 -11.35
N PRO A 201 3.94 -11.63 -11.11
CA PRO A 201 2.93 -12.61 -10.76
C PRO A 201 2.86 -13.74 -11.80
N GLY A 202 2.66 -14.97 -11.32
CA GLY A 202 2.53 -16.14 -12.20
C GLY A 202 3.86 -16.74 -12.67
N GLY A 203 4.98 -16.27 -12.13
CA GLY A 203 6.28 -16.92 -12.25
C GLY A 203 7.17 -16.42 -13.39
N THR A 204 6.83 -15.29 -14.03
CA THR A 204 7.75 -14.70 -14.99
C THR A 204 8.86 -13.97 -14.23
N VAL A 205 10.12 -14.31 -14.47
CA VAL A 205 11.28 -13.62 -13.90
C VAL A 205 11.94 -12.84 -15.03
N VAL A 206 11.98 -11.52 -14.89
CA VAL A 206 12.65 -10.63 -15.85
C VAL A 206 14.06 -10.38 -15.37
N VAL A 207 15.05 -10.67 -16.21
CA VAL A 207 16.48 -10.46 -15.92
C VAL A 207 16.98 -9.36 -16.85
N LEU A 208 17.59 -8.32 -16.29
CA LEU A 208 18.06 -7.20 -17.09
C LEU A 208 19.45 -7.47 -17.67
N ASP A 209 19.70 -6.95 -18.87
CA ASP A 209 20.96 -7.18 -19.60
C ASP A 209 22.20 -6.80 -18.79
N GLY A 210 22.12 -5.71 -18.02
CA GLY A 210 23.21 -5.24 -17.17
C GLY A 210 23.57 -6.24 -16.06
N LEU A 211 22.57 -6.97 -15.52
CA LEU A 211 22.81 -8.02 -14.55
C LEU A 211 23.54 -9.19 -15.20
N VAL A 212 23.08 -9.64 -16.38
CA VAL A 212 23.75 -10.74 -17.11
C VAL A 212 25.20 -10.36 -17.38
N ARG A 213 25.46 -9.20 -17.98
CA ARG A 213 26.85 -8.78 -18.29
C ARG A 213 27.72 -8.58 -17.06
N GLY A 214 27.15 -8.12 -15.94
CA GLY A 214 27.88 -7.91 -14.69
C GLY A 214 28.14 -9.17 -13.87
N THR A 215 27.43 -10.28 -14.13
CA THR A 215 27.49 -11.51 -13.29
C THR A 215 27.51 -12.82 -14.08
N ALA A 216 27.58 -12.79 -15.41
CA ALA A 216 27.46 -13.97 -16.28
C ALA A 216 28.46 -15.09 -15.96
N SER A 217 29.65 -14.73 -15.46
CA SER A 217 30.73 -15.68 -15.20
C SER A 217 30.70 -16.31 -13.81
N ASP A 218 29.83 -15.88 -12.89
CA ASP A 218 29.84 -16.35 -11.51
C ASP A 218 28.45 -16.77 -10.99
N ASP A 219 28.44 -17.28 -9.76
CA ASP A 219 27.24 -17.79 -9.11
C ASP A 219 26.35 -16.67 -8.52
N ARG A 220 26.72 -15.39 -8.67
CA ARG A 220 25.87 -14.26 -8.23
C ARG A 220 24.63 -14.12 -9.10
N LEU A 221 24.72 -14.41 -10.40
CA LEU A 221 23.53 -14.48 -11.27
C LEU A 221 22.53 -15.51 -10.73
N VAL A 222 23.03 -16.69 -10.39
CA VAL A 222 22.24 -17.79 -9.84
C VAL A 222 21.68 -17.44 -8.46
N ALA A 223 22.45 -16.73 -7.63
CA ALA A 223 21.99 -16.26 -6.33
C ALA A 223 20.84 -15.24 -6.44
N ILE A 224 20.99 -14.23 -7.31
CA ILE A 224 19.98 -13.20 -7.54
C ILE A 224 18.72 -13.81 -8.12
N VAL A 225 18.83 -14.70 -9.10
CA VAL A 225 17.64 -15.39 -9.62
C VAL A 225 17.05 -16.35 -8.59
N GLY A 226 17.86 -17.00 -7.76
CA GLY A 226 17.39 -17.80 -6.63
C GLY A 226 16.53 -16.99 -5.65
N HIS A 227 16.91 -15.73 -5.40
CA HIS A 227 16.11 -14.78 -4.62
C HIS A 227 14.78 -14.45 -5.32
N GLU A 228 14.79 -14.17 -6.63
CA GLU A 228 13.56 -13.97 -7.41
C GLU A 228 12.64 -15.20 -7.40
N LEU A 229 13.21 -16.41 -7.46
CA LEU A 229 12.45 -17.65 -7.34
C LEU A 229 11.83 -17.82 -5.95
N GLY A 230 12.45 -17.29 -4.90
CA GLY A 230 11.85 -17.16 -3.57
C GLY A 230 10.58 -16.29 -3.58
N HIS A 231 10.64 -15.12 -4.24
CA HIS A 231 9.46 -14.28 -4.45
C HIS A 231 8.36 -14.98 -5.26
N VAL A 232 8.72 -15.76 -6.29
CA VAL A 232 7.75 -16.58 -7.05
C VAL A 232 7.12 -17.65 -6.16
N ALA A 233 7.93 -18.42 -5.43
CA ALA A 233 7.47 -19.51 -4.58
C ALA A 233 6.46 -19.04 -3.53
N ARG A 234 6.65 -17.82 -3.00
CA ARG A 234 5.82 -17.20 -1.96
C ARG A 234 4.75 -16.26 -2.52
N ARG A 235 4.72 -16.06 -3.84
CA ARG A 235 3.78 -15.17 -4.54
C ARG A 235 3.85 -13.73 -4.03
N HIS A 236 5.04 -13.26 -3.63
CA HIS A 236 5.24 -11.93 -3.08
C HIS A 236 4.83 -10.83 -4.06
N SER A 237 5.14 -11.00 -5.34
CA SER A 237 4.76 -10.07 -6.42
C SER A 237 3.24 -9.89 -6.53
N ALA A 238 2.47 -10.98 -6.45
CA ALA A 238 1.00 -10.93 -6.44
C ALA A 238 0.45 -10.27 -5.17
N GLN A 239 1.03 -10.57 -4.00
CA GLN A 239 0.64 -9.94 -2.73
C GLN A 239 0.91 -8.43 -2.75
N ALA A 240 2.08 -8.01 -3.23
CA ALA A 240 2.48 -6.62 -3.32
C ALA A 240 1.59 -5.85 -4.30
N LEU A 241 1.30 -6.43 -5.47
CA LEU A 241 0.39 -5.84 -6.45
C LEU A 241 -1.03 -5.68 -5.90
N LEU A 242 -1.59 -6.72 -5.26
CA LEU A 242 -2.93 -6.65 -4.65
C LEU A 242 -3.00 -5.62 -3.52
N LYS A 243 -1.90 -5.44 -2.78
CA LYS A 243 -1.79 -4.45 -1.72
C LYS A 243 -1.68 -3.02 -2.27
N SER A 244 -0.89 -2.81 -3.33
CA SER A 244 -0.61 -1.48 -3.88
C SER A 244 -1.72 -0.98 -4.81
N ALA A 245 -2.23 -1.84 -5.69
CA ALA A 245 -3.30 -1.52 -6.63
C ALA A 245 -4.69 -1.59 -5.96
N GLY A 246 -4.82 -2.37 -4.89
CA GLY A 246 -6.11 -2.78 -4.37
C GLY A 246 -6.80 -3.80 -5.27
N VAL A 247 -7.78 -4.52 -4.73
CA VAL A 247 -8.46 -5.63 -5.45
C VAL A 247 -9.16 -5.14 -6.72
N GLY A 248 -9.72 -3.93 -6.71
CA GLY A 248 -10.44 -3.35 -7.86
C GLY A 248 -9.53 -3.01 -9.05
N ALA A 249 -8.36 -2.40 -8.83
CA ALA A 249 -7.45 -2.11 -9.94
C ALA A 249 -6.69 -3.36 -10.41
N ALA A 250 -6.35 -4.29 -9.50
CA ALA A 250 -5.80 -5.59 -9.87
C ALA A 250 -6.79 -6.41 -10.72
N ALA A 251 -8.09 -6.29 -10.45
CA ALA A 251 -9.13 -6.82 -11.32
C ALA A 251 -9.04 -6.21 -12.73
N SER A 252 -8.96 -4.89 -12.89
CA SER A 252 -8.80 -4.27 -14.22
C SER A 252 -7.61 -4.83 -15.01
N LEU A 253 -6.45 -5.04 -14.35
CA LEU A 253 -5.28 -5.69 -14.96
C LEU A 253 -5.57 -7.13 -15.41
N LEU A 254 -6.33 -7.91 -14.63
CA LEU A 254 -6.73 -9.29 -14.98
C LEU A 254 -7.57 -9.37 -16.26
N TRP A 255 -8.41 -8.36 -16.49
CA TRP A 255 -9.33 -8.30 -17.63
C TRP A 255 -8.77 -7.48 -18.80
N GLY A 256 -7.56 -6.93 -18.69
CA GLY A 256 -6.93 -6.13 -19.74
C GLY A 256 -7.58 -4.76 -19.95
N ASP A 257 -8.32 -4.24 -18.94
CA ASP A 257 -8.88 -2.90 -18.98
C ASP A 257 -7.84 -1.89 -18.47
N PHE A 258 -7.07 -1.34 -19.40
CA PHE A 258 -6.04 -0.35 -19.13
C PHE A 258 -6.51 1.09 -19.40
N SER A 259 -7.82 1.37 -19.41
CA SER A 259 -8.37 2.70 -19.73
C SER A 259 -7.83 3.83 -18.84
N GLY A 260 -7.21 3.52 -17.70
CA GLY A 260 -6.46 4.44 -16.82
C GLY A 260 -4.94 4.16 -16.73
N GLN A 261 -4.23 4.02 -17.86
CA GLN A 261 -2.79 3.66 -17.90
C GLN A 261 -1.90 4.44 -16.91
N ALA A 262 -2.20 5.74 -16.69
CA ALA A 262 -1.43 6.59 -15.77
C ALA A 262 -1.50 6.14 -14.29
N ALA A 263 -2.60 5.52 -13.85
CA ALA A 263 -2.76 5.02 -12.49
C ALA A 263 -2.19 3.59 -12.31
N ALA A 264 -2.08 2.83 -13.39
CA ALA A 264 -1.60 1.45 -13.37
C ALA A 264 -0.07 1.33 -13.22
N ILE A 265 0.69 2.27 -13.79
CA ILE A 265 2.16 2.26 -13.74
C ILE A 265 2.68 2.38 -12.30
N PRO A 266 2.26 3.35 -11.46
CA PRO A 266 2.72 3.41 -10.07
C PRO A 266 2.42 2.14 -9.29
N ALA A 267 1.27 1.49 -9.53
CA ALA A 267 0.91 0.24 -8.89
C ALA A 267 1.81 -0.94 -9.35
N ALA A 268 2.10 -1.01 -10.64
CA ALA A 268 3.01 -1.97 -11.25
C ALA A 268 4.49 -1.74 -10.87
N LEU A 269 4.86 -0.54 -10.44
CA LEU A 269 6.18 -0.28 -9.87
C LEU A 269 6.23 -0.57 -8.36
N ALA A 270 5.12 -0.31 -7.66
CA ALA A 270 5.01 -0.55 -6.23
C ALA A 270 5.07 -2.05 -5.85
N MET A 271 4.77 -2.96 -6.78
CA MET A 271 4.94 -4.39 -6.53
C MET A 271 6.40 -4.80 -6.34
N PHE A 272 7.34 -3.96 -6.78
CA PHE A 272 8.75 -4.20 -6.57
C PHE A 272 9.22 -3.78 -5.19
N ASP A 273 8.49 -2.91 -4.46
CA ASP A 273 8.83 -2.52 -3.09
C ASP A 273 8.30 -3.56 -2.08
N TYR A 274 9.09 -4.61 -1.86
CA TYR A 274 8.71 -5.69 -0.95
C TYR A 274 8.89 -5.33 0.54
N SER A 275 8.12 -6.02 1.39
CA SER A 275 8.25 -5.86 2.83
C SER A 275 9.59 -6.39 3.34
N ARG A 276 10.00 -5.96 4.54
CA ARG A 276 11.23 -6.47 5.20
C ARG A 276 11.23 -7.98 5.33
N ASP A 277 10.07 -8.54 5.66
CA ASP A 277 9.91 -9.97 5.86
C ASP A 277 9.94 -10.72 4.53
N ALA A 278 9.34 -10.17 3.46
CA ALA A 278 9.37 -10.77 2.13
C ALA A 278 10.79 -10.86 1.57
N GLU A 279 11.61 -9.81 1.76
CA GLU A 279 13.04 -9.80 1.42
C GLU A 279 13.82 -10.86 2.20
N ARG A 280 13.62 -10.93 3.52
CA ARG A 280 14.28 -11.90 4.39
C ARG A 280 13.95 -13.34 3.99
N GLU A 281 12.68 -13.59 3.72
CA GLU A 281 12.21 -14.90 3.27
C GLU A 281 12.80 -15.28 1.91
N ALA A 282 12.87 -14.33 0.96
CA ALA A 282 13.50 -14.56 -0.34
C ALA A 282 15.01 -14.79 -0.24
N ASP A 283 15.72 -14.05 0.64
CA ASP A 283 17.14 -14.27 0.92
C ASP A 283 17.42 -15.66 1.51
N GLU A 284 16.60 -16.09 2.46
CA GLU A 284 16.68 -17.42 3.06
C GLU A 284 16.38 -18.52 2.03
N ASP A 285 15.38 -18.32 1.18
CA ASP A 285 15.02 -19.21 0.09
C ASP A 285 16.18 -19.30 -0.93
N ALA A 286 16.84 -18.19 -1.28
CA ALA A 286 17.99 -18.13 -2.18
C ALA A 286 19.20 -18.91 -1.62
N VAL A 287 19.51 -18.75 -0.34
CA VAL A 287 20.58 -19.53 0.32
C VAL A 287 20.25 -21.02 0.32
N ARG A 288 18.99 -21.40 0.60
CA ARG A 288 18.58 -22.82 0.54
C ARG A 288 18.63 -23.36 -0.88
N PHE A 289 18.21 -22.57 -1.86
CA PHE A 289 18.25 -22.88 -3.28
C PHE A 289 19.68 -23.16 -3.76
N LEU A 290 20.63 -22.27 -3.48
CA LEU A 290 22.04 -22.44 -3.84
C LEU A 290 22.62 -23.71 -3.24
N ARG A 291 22.36 -23.93 -1.95
CA ARG A 291 22.86 -25.11 -1.23
C ARG A 291 22.25 -26.41 -1.75
N ALA A 292 20.95 -26.41 -2.05
CA ALA A 292 20.27 -27.55 -2.65
C ALA A 292 20.76 -27.83 -4.08
N ALA A 293 21.19 -26.80 -4.80
CA ALA A 293 21.88 -26.92 -6.08
C ALA A 293 23.35 -27.35 -5.98
N GLY A 294 23.86 -27.64 -4.77
CA GLY A 294 25.26 -28.03 -4.56
C GLY A 294 26.26 -26.88 -4.72
N ARG A 295 25.79 -25.63 -4.72
CA ARG A 295 26.59 -24.42 -4.90
C ARG A 295 26.90 -23.75 -3.55
N SER A 296 27.95 -22.92 -3.55
CA SER A 296 28.25 -22.06 -2.41
C SER A 296 27.10 -21.07 -2.17
N ALA A 297 26.81 -20.74 -0.92
CA ALA A 297 25.86 -19.68 -0.58
C ALA A 297 26.53 -18.29 -0.47
N LEU A 298 27.87 -18.24 -0.51
CA LEU A 298 28.64 -16.98 -0.50
C LEU A 298 28.22 -15.98 -1.59
N PRO A 299 27.93 -16.39 -2.84
CA PRO A 299 27.51 -15.48 -3.90
C PRO A 299 26.24 -14.70 -3.58
N MET A 300 25.39 -15.18 -2.66
CA MET A 300 24.24 -14.41 -2.19
C MET A 300 24.68 -13.18 -1.39
N ALA A 301 25.65 -13.35 -0.48
CA ALA A 301 26.21 -12.22 0.26
C ALA A 301 26.97 -11.26 -0.68
N GLU A 302 27.72 -11.79 -1.65
CA GLU A 302 28.43 -10.98 -2.64
C GLU A 302 27.47 -10.19 -3.54
N ALA A 303 26.34 -10.77 -3.95
CA ALA A 303 25.31 -10.10 -4.72
C ALA A 303 24.70 -8.92 -3.95
N LEU A 304 24.38 -9.10 -2.67
CA LEU A 304 23.87 -8.00 -1.84
C LEU A 304 24.90 -6.90 -1.64
N CYS A 305 26.19 -7.25 -1.48
CA CYS A 305 27.27 -6.27 -1.40
C CYS A 305 27.44 -5.50 -2.72
N LEU A 306 27.34 -6.18 -3.87
CA LEU A 306 27.40 -5.57 -5.19
C LEU A 306 26.26 -4.56 -5.39
N LEU A 307 25.02 -4.95 -5.05
CA LEU A 307 23.88 -4.03 -5.09
C LEU A 307 24.08 -2.82 -4.16
N GLN A 308 24.66 -3.03 -2.97
CA GLN A 308 24.95 -1.93 -2.04
C GLN A 308 25.98 -0.95 -2.62
N CYS A 309 26.96 -1.45 -3.38
CA CYS A 309 27.94 -0.60 -4.07
C CYS A 309 27.26 0.22 -5.17
N VAL A 310 26.47 -0.44 -6.02
CA VAL A 310 25.71 0.21 -7.11
C VAL A 310 24.75 1.27 -6.58
N GLU A 311 24.03 1.01 -5.47
CA GLU A 311 23.14 2.00 -4.85
C GLU A 311 23.89 3.23 -4.34
N ARG A 312 25.09 3.06 -3.77
CA ARG A 312 25.90 4.18 -3.27
C ARG A 312 26.42 5.05 -4.41
N GLU A 313 26.91 4.44 -5.49
CA GLU A 313 27.35 5.16 -6.68
C GLU A 313 26.17 5.85 -7.37
N ALA A 314 25.03 5.17 -7.47
CA ALA A 314 23.82 5.72 -8.04
C ALA A 314 23.26 6.87 -7.21
N SER A 315 23.44 6.91 -5.88
CA SER A 315 22.98 8.01 -5.01
C SER A 315 23.71 9.34 -5.28
N LEU A 316 24.83 9.33 -6.01
CA LEU A 316 25.55 10.52 -6.46
C LEU A 316 24.99 11.09 -7.79
N GLY A 317 24.09 10.35 -8.46
CA GLY A 317 23.30 10.79 -9.62
C GLY A 317 21.80 10.64 -9.38
N ALA A 318 20.95 11.39 -10.09
CA ALA A 318 19.50 11.22 -9.96
C ALA A 318 19.02 9.96 -10.72
N MET A 319 19.39 8.76 -10.25
CA MET A 319 18.94 7.52 -10.87
C MET A 319 17.51 7.15 -10.43
N PRO A 320 16.65 6.59 -11.32
CA PRO A 320 15.27 6.25 -10.99
C PRO A 320 15.15 5.17 -9.91
N ARG A 321 14.13 5.27 -9.03
CA ARG A 321 13.77 4.27 -8.00
C ARG A 321 13.58 2.84 -8.52
N LEU A 322 13.45 2.63 -9.83
CA LEU A 322 13.35 1.31 -10.46
C LEU A 322 14.60 0.43 -10.29
N LEU A 323 15.74 1.01 -9.90
CA LEU A 323 16.96 0.24 -9.61
C LEU A 323 16.98 -0.32 -8.19
N SER A 324 16.29 0.33 -7.25
CA SER A 324 16.20 -0.08 -5.84
C SER A 324 14.86 -0.76 -5.58
N THR A 325 14.63 -1.90 -6.24
CA THR A 325 13.44 -2.72 -5.99
C THR A 325 13.53 -3.36 -4.61
N HIS A 326 14.72 -3.70 -4.12
CA HIS A 326 14.89 -4.44 -2.86
C HIS A 326 15.62 -3.63 -1.77
N PRO A 327 14.94 -2.74 -1.03
CA PRO A 327 15.59 -1.85 -0.07
C PRO A 327 16.15 -2.58 1.16
N LYS A 328 16.96 -1.86 1.96
CA LYS A 328 17.50 -2.29 3.29
C LYS A 328 18.62 -3.33 3.23
N LEU A 329 19.53 -3.14 2.28
CA LEU A 329 20.66 -4.04 2.04
C LEU A 329 21.53 -4.27 3.28
N ALA A 330 21.75 -3.27 4.15
CA ALA A 330 22.61 -3.44 5.34
C ALA A 330 22.08 -4.49 6.34
N GLU A 331 20.77 -4.45 6.67
CA GLU A 331 20.14 -5.44 7.56
C GLU A 331 20.13 -6.84 6.92
N ARG A 332 19.89 -6.91 5.60
CA ARG A 332 19.85 -8.17 4.84
C ARG A 332 21.23 -8.82 4.73
N ILE A 333 22.27 -8.05 4.46
CA ILE A 333 23.66 -8.54 4.41
C ILE A 333 24.04 -9.15 5.77
N GLN A 334 23.65 -8.51 6.88
CA GLN A 334 23.88 -9.07 8.20
C GLN A 334 23.14 -10.40 8.38
N HIS A 335 21.85 -10.44 8.06
CA HIS A 335 21.04 -11.66 8.15
C HIS A 335 21.62 -12.82 7.33
N VAL A 336 21.96 -12.58 6.07
CA VAL A 336 22.49 -13.61 5.16
C VAL A 336 23.80 -14.20 5.68
N ARG A 337 24.66 -13.41 6.32
CA ARG A 337 25.91 -13.89 6.94
C ARG A 337 25.68 -14.81 8.14
N GLU A 338 24.53 -14.68 8.80
CA GLU A 338 24.14 -15.54 9.92
C GLU A 338 23.51 -16.87 9.44
N LEU A 339 23.19 -16.98 8.14
CA LEU A 339 22.63 -18.20 7.58
C LEU A 339 23.69 -19.30 7.40
N ARG A 340 23.29 -20.53 7.74
CA ARG A 340 24.15 -21.71 7.58
C ARG A 340 24.60 -21.86 6.11
N GLY A 341 25.91 -21.94 5.92
CA GLY A 341 26.53 -22.13 4.60
C GLY A 341 27.05 -20.84 3.97
N VAL A 342 26.81 -19.70 4.61
CA VAL A 342 27.50 -18.44 4.33
C VAL A 342 28.58 -18.24 5.39
N ASP A 343 29.76 -17.77 4.99
CA ASP A 343 30.83 -17.46 5.93
C ASP A 343 30.49 -16.19 6.75
N PRO A 344 30.34 -16.29 8.09
CA PRO A 344 30.03 -15.12 8.92
C PRO A 344 31.15 -14.07 8.95
N SER A 345 32.38 -14.45 8.58
CA SER A 345 33.53 -13.58 8.51
C SER A 345 33.57 -12.73 7.23
N TYR A 346 32.79 -13.10 6.20
CA TYR A 346 32.73 -12.36 4.96
C TYR A 346 32.35 -10.88 5.20
N ARG A 347 33.04 -9.98 4.51
CA ARG A 347 32.80 -8.53 4.55
C ARG A 347 32.63 -8.05 3.12
N CYS A 348 31.70 -7.11 2.94
CA CYS A 348 31.55 -6.48 1.64
C CYS A 348 32.85 -5.76 1.31
N PRO A 349 33.34 -5.85 0.06
CA PRO A 349 34.45 -5.02 -0.37
C PRO A 349 34.10 -3.55 -0.13
N GLU A 350 35.04 -2.79 0.42
CA GLU A 350 34.88 -1.34 0.44
C GLU A 350 34.93 -0.82 -1.00
N PRO A 351 34.04 0.10 -1.40
CA PRO A 351 34.15 0.72 -2.71
C PRO A 351 35.52 1.39 -2.82
N ALA A 352 36.17 1.22 -3.97
CA ALA A 352 37.47 1.85 -4.21
C ALA A 352 37.36 3.36 -3.98
N PRO A 353 38.36 4.01 -3.32
CA PRO A 353 38.34 5.46 -3.18
C PRO A 353 38.19 6.11 -4.55
N ALA A 354 37.38 7.16 -4.64
CA ALA A 354 37.16 7.89 -5.89
C ALA A 354 38.52 8.31 -6.49
N GLY A 355 38.78 7.86 -7.73
CA GLY A 355 40.06 8.10 -8.43
C GLY A 355 41.16 7.05 -8.20
N SER A 356 40.84 5.89 -7.63
CA SER A 356 41.79 4.77 -7.56
C SER A 356 41.99 4.14 -8.94
N PRO A 357 43.24 3.89 -9.37
CA PRO A 357 43.48 3.13 -10.60
C PRO A 357 42.97 1.69 -10.43
N CYS A 358 42.22 1.20 -11.41
CA CYS A 358 41.96 -0.22 -11.55
C CYS A 358 43.32 -0.91 -11.77
N GLY A 359 43.83 -1.67 -10.82
CA GLY A 359 45.07 -2.44 -10.99
C GLY A 359 44.80 -3.91 -11.25
N PRO A 360 45.83 -4.73 -11.52
CA PRO A 360 47.05 -4.46 -12.29
C PRO A 360 46.97 -5.16 -13.66
N ASP A 361 47.32 -4.49 -14.74
CA ASP A 361 47.72 -5.21 -15.96
C ASP A 361 49.14 -5.74 -15.73
N GLU A 362 49.25 -7.06 -15.57
CA GLU A 362 50.54 -7.74 -15.75
C GLU A 362 50.86 -7.74 -17.26
N ASP A 363 51.88 -6.94 -17.61
CA ASP A 363 52.80 -7.00 -18.78
C ASP A 363 52.21 -6.98 -20.21
N ASP A 364 52.41 -5.87 -20.93
CA ASP A 364 53.50 -5.70 -21.91
C ASP A 364 53.18 -4.55 -22.89
N GLY A 365 54.03 -3.51 -22.89
CA GLY A 365 54.20 -2.61 -24.05
C GLY A 365 53.38 -1.31 -24.04
N ASP A 366 54.08 -0.20 -23.77
CA ASP A 366 53.89 1.16 -24.31
C ASP A 366 52.47 1.56 -24.76
N ASP A 367 51.58 1.88 -23.82
CA ASP A 367 50.49 2.84 -24.08
C ASP A 367 50.12 3.58 -22.77
N GLU A 368 49.96 4.91 -22.86
CA GLU A 368 49.64 5.75 -21.69
C GLU A 368 48.30 5.35 -21.03
N PRO A 369 48.21 5.38 -19.69
CA PRO A 369 46.99 4.96 -18.99
C PRO A 369 45.86 5.96 -19.20
N GLY A 370 44.82 5.52 -19.91
CA GLY A 370 43.55 6.24 -20.04
C GLY A 370 42.84 6.38 -18.70
N THR A 371 42.40 7.58 -18.36
CA THR A 371 41.64 7.87 -17.15
C THR A 371 40.19 7.42 -17.30
N CYS A 372 39.73 6.49 -16.46
CA CYS A 372 38.30 6.20 -16.34
C CYS A 372 37.63 7.20 -15.39
N GLY A 373 36.77 8.06 -15.95
CA GLY A 373 35.62 8.63 -15.24
C GLY A 373 35.59 10.16 -15.07
N ALA A 374 34.95 10.84 -16.03
CA ALA A 374 33.87 11.79 -15.79
C ALA A 374 33.21 12.06 -17.15
N GLY A 375 31.91 11.84 -17.26
CA GLY A 375 31.16 12.25 -18.45
C GLY A 375 31.37 13.74 -18.68
N GLU A 376 32.09 14.08 -19.74
CA GLU A 376 32.29 15.46 -20.14
C GLU A 376 30.95 16.02 -20.61
N ALA A 377 30.37 16.93 -19.82
CA ALA A 377 29.18 17.66 -20.23
C ALA A 377 29.48 18.44 -21.53
N PRO A 378 28.61 18.41 -22.55
CA PRO A 378 28.86 19.14 -23.79
C PRO A 378 28.87 20.65 -23.50
N ARG A 379 30.01 21.29 -23.78
CA ARG A 379 30.14 22.75 -23.72
C ARG A 379 29.21 23.39 -24.75
N PRO A 380 28.48 24.48 -24.44
CA PRO A 380 27.73 25.21 -25.44
C PRO A 380 28.71 25.91 -26.39
N SER A 381 28.63 25.59 -27.68
CA SER A 381 29.29 26.35 -28.74
C SER A 381 28.60 27.70 -28.87
N GLY A 382 29.29 28.77 -28.46
CA GLY A 382 28.97 30.12 -28.89
C GLY A 382 29.60 30.37 -30.26
N ASP A 383 28.77 30.80 -31.21
CA ASP A 383 28.99 31.95 -32.10
C ASP A 383 27.63 32.48 -32.56
#